data_AF-A0A967BVQ2-F1
#
_entry.id   AF-A0A967BVQ2-F1
#
_cell.length_a   1.000
_cell.length_b   1.000
_cell.length_c   1.000
_cell.angle_alpha   90.00
_cell.angle_beta   90.00
_cell.angle_gamma   90.00
#
_symmetry.space_group_name_H-M   'P 1'
#
loop_
_entity.id
_entity.type
_entity.pdbx_description
1 polymer ?
#
loop_
_entity_poly.entity_id
_entity_poly.type
_entity_poly.pdbx_seq_one_letter_code
_entity_poly.pdbx_strand_id
1 'polypeptide(L)'
;MPAALPSGSAWRPDYRQSSLPMKNNVTDPGSGSTMVSRIFAVSALFVSLLLYFVFGTGWYAPARLTIQGTAPAMQADLEVRWDSGSGFNSYESERFPLNTVSADETGMHRITIRALGEKDPGSLSTAVEIHAVYLDGRKFDLAKIRRQTILRDRMGFHLTKRGESIQFTARARQHIRLDLTTSYYFGKVAITVDGVTTIHDLYTAGTITETRSFDYWVVGPGGRFTVAMNMPRYAVKQLVIVNRSAGRPVFLSSVTLKSARGVQSFAVNRNKSLSRVSFTDMNKDLKRYLYPSQFLLEVGFAALTTWILIACFQFWQRSGGLAGVFAAPGRPLFWLFFLGAVAVYSVWLAAFWPGVMSVDSLKIWRAAMLPGVFTNGHPVLNFVFYMYLMHIWNNVAVVPIAQILLVSWLVAAFFFALRRRGVSLVLLVPCYLLVVCSIPVGL
;
A
#
# COMPACT_ATOMS: atom_id res chain seq x y z
N MET A 1 -65.08 41.24 33.12
CA MET A 1 -63.98 42.21 32.89
C MET A 1 -62.74 41.46 32.41
N PRO A 2 -62.42 41.47 31.10
CA PRO A 2 -61.18 40.91 30.60
C PRO A 2 -60.11 41.99 30.44
N ALA A 3 -58.92 41.68 30.95
CA ALA A 3 -57.74 42.54 30.91
C ALA A 3 -57.09 42.55 29.53
N ALA A 4 -56.59 43.72 29.14
CA ALA A 4 -55.95 44.02 27.88
C ALA A 4 -54.57 43.36 27.72
N LEU A 5 -54.27 42.93 26.50
CA LEU A 5 -52.95 42.51 26.02
C LEU A 5 -52.02 43.72 25.83
N PRO A 6 -50.71 43.63 26.14
CA PRO A 6 -49.71 44.52 25.58
C PRO A 6 -49.07 43.95 24.31
N SER A 7 -48.92 44.86 23.36
CA SER A 7 -48.35 44.77 22.02
C SER A 7 -46.94 44.21 21.94
N GLY A 8 -46.71 43.30 20.98
CA GLY A 8 -45.40 42.81 20.61
C GLY A 8 -44.53 43.87 19.94
N SER A 9 -43.30 44.04 20.45
CA SER A 9 -42.24 44.81 19.83
C SER A 9 -41.54 43.97 18.75
N ALA A 10 -41.86 44.23 17.49
CA ALA A 10 -41.14 43.68 16.35
C ALA A 10 -39.75 44.34 16.25
N TRP A 11 -38.71 43.53 16.46
CA TRP A 11 -37.31 43.89 16.28
C TRP A 11 -37.02 44.08 14.78
N ARG A 12 -36.78 45.32 14.33
CA ARG A 12 -36.33 45.63 12.95
C ARG A 12 -34.80 45.69 12.91
N PRO A 13 -34.12 45.01 11.97
CA PRO A 13 -32.71 45.25 11.71
C PRO A 13 -32.54 46.45 10.76
N ASP A 14 -31.83 47.48 11.22
CA ASP A 14 -31.37 48.61 10.43
C ASP A 14 -30.38 48.14 9.34
N TYR A 15 -30.87 48.02 8.10
CA TYR A 15 -30.02 47.99 6.91
C TYR A 15 -29.73 49.44 6.49
N ARG A 16 -28.63 50.02 7.02
CA ARG A 16 -28.04 51.21 6.39
C ARG A 16 -27.49 50.82 5.02
N GLN A 17 -28.21 51.23 3.98
CA GLN A 17 -27.68 51.33 2.62
C GLN A 17 -26.51 52.33 2.63
N SER A 18 -25.28 51.82 2.54
CA SER A 18 -24.15 52.63 2.12
C SER A 18 -24.24 52.82 0.60
N SER A 19 -24.46 54.08 0.21
CA SER A 19 -24.38 54.53 -1.18
C SER A 19 -23.03 54.15 -1.79
N LEU A 20 -23.06 53.24 -2.76
CA LEU A 20 -21.94 52.94 -3.64
C LEU A 20 -21.62 54.19 -4.49
N PRO A 21 -20.36 54.63 -4.60
CA PRO A 21 -20.00 55.60 -5.61
C PRO A 21 -20.08 54.93 -6.99
N MET A 22 -20.87 55.51 -7.90
CA MET A 22 -20.82 55.21 -9.33
C MET A 22 -19.39 55.45 -9.83
N LYS A 23 -18.62 54.35 -10.00
CA LYS A 23 -17.40 54.39 -10.78
C LYS A 23 -17.79 54.43 -12.25
N ASN A 24 -17.56 55.58 -12.87
CA ASN A 24 -17.60 55.73 -14.32
C ASN A 24 -16.65 54.72 -14.96
N ASN A 25 -17.20 53.83 -15.79
CA ASN A 25 -16.46 52.92 -16.64
C ASN A 25 -15.77 53.72 -17.75
N VAL A 26 -14.61 54.29 -17.46
CA VAL A 26 -13.62 54.61 -18.48
C VAL A 26 -12.91 53.30 -18.81
N THR A 27 -13.08 52.82 -20.04
CA THR A 27 -12.34 51.67 -20.57
C THR A 27 -10.86 52.03 -20.63
N ASP A 28 -10.14 51.60 -19.59
CA ASP A 28 -8.70 51.77 -19.45
C ASP A 28 -7.96 50.87 -20.48
N PRO A 29 -7.19 51.44 -21.43
CA PRO A 29 -6.44 50.65 -22.42
C PRO A 29 -5.38 49.74 -21.78
N GLY A 30 -5.08 49.90 -20.48
CA GLY A 30 -4.23 49.00 -19.70
C GLY A 30 -4.87 47.67 -19.25
N SER A 31 -6.18 47.47 -19.47
CA SER A 31 -6.88 46.25 -19.04
C SER A 31 -6.43 44.99 -19.79
N GLY A 32 -5.95 45.12 -21.03
CA GLY A 32 -5.55 43.96 -21.86
C GLY A 32 -4.24 43.31 -21.40
N SER A 33 -3.24 44.11 -20.99
CA SER A 33 -1.92 43.60 -20.57
C SER A 33 -2.00 42.83 -19.23
N THR A 34 -2.87 43.28 -18.32
CA THR A 34 -3.05 42.63 -17.01
C THR A 34 -3.80 41.30 -17.11
N MET A 35 -4.74 41.16 -18.04
CA MET A 35 -5.45 39.91 -18.29
C MET A 35 -4.52 38.85 -18.91
N VAL A 36 -3.74 39.24 -19.91
CA VAL A 36 -2.75 38.36 -20.56
C VAL A 36 -1.69 37.88 -19.56
N SER A 37 -1.18 38.78 -18.72
CA SER A 37 -0.22 38.44 -17.66
C SER A 37 -0.78 37.42 -16.65
N ARG A 38 -2.04 37.55 -16.24
CA ARG A 38 -2.69 36.61 -15.31
C ARG A 38 -2.90 35.23 -15.92
N ILE A 39 -3.38 35.17 -17.17
CA ILE A 39 -3.58 33.89 -17.88
C ILE A 39 -2.23 33.17 -18.03
N PHE A 40 -1.18 33.91 -18.39
CA PHE A 40 0.16 33.35 -18.49
C PHE A 40 0.65 32.80 -17.14
N ALA A 41 0.51 33.55 -16.04
CA ALA A 41 0.93 33.11 -14.71
C ALA A 41 0.20 31.85 -14.24
N VAL A 42 -1.12 31.77 -14.45
CA VAL A 42 -1.93 30.58 -14.11
C VAL A 42 -1.51 29.38 -14.95
N SER A 43 -1.30 29.58 -16.25
CA SER A 43 -0.85 28.51 -17.16
C SER A 43 0.54 28.01 -16.78
N ALA A 44 1.47 28.90 -16.46
CA ALA A 44 2.81 28.55 -16.02
C ALA A 44 2.81 27.77 -14.69
N LEU A 45 1.98 28.18 -13.73
CA LEU A 45 1.78 27.45 -12.48
C LEU A 45 1.23 26.04 -12.74
N PHE A 46 0.20 25.93 -13.57
CA PHE A 46 -0.39 24.65 -13.95
C PHE A 46 0.63 23.72 -14.61
N VAL A 47 1.37 24.21 -15.62
CA VAL A 47 2.39 23.41 -16.32
C VAL A 47 3.51 22.99 -15.36
N SER A 48 3.94 23.88 -14.46
CA SER A 48 4.97 23.55 -13.47
C SER A 48 4.50 22.45 -12.51
N LEU A 49 3.26 22.53 -12.03
CA LEU A 49 2.66 21.49 -11.18
C LEU A 49 2.45 20.18 -11.93
N LEU A 50 2.04 20.23 -13.20
CA LEU A 50 1.92 19.05 -14.04
C LEU A 50 3.27 18.35 -14.22
N LEU A 51 4.32 19.09 -14.58
CA LEU A 51 5.67 18.54 -14.67
C LEU A 51 6.14 17.97 -13.32
N TYR A 52 5.84 18.66 -12.22
CA TYR A 52 6.14 18.17 -10.88
C TYR A 52 5.44 16.84 -10.59
N PHE A 53 4.14 16.69 -10.89
CA PHE A 53 3.42 15.44 -10.67
C PHE A 53 3.89 14.32 -11.59
N VAL A 54 4.08 14.59 -12.90
CA VAL A 54 4.55 13.57 -13.85
C VAL A 54 5.94 13.04 -13.49
N PHE A 55 6.88 13.93 -13.13
CA PHE A 55 8.28 13.56 -12.92
C PHE A 55 8.66 13.32 -11.46
N GLY A 56 7.84 13.79 -10.51
CA GLY A 56 8.06 13.63 -9.08
C GLY A 56 7.86 12.19 -8.60
N THR A 57 6.91 11.48 -9.19
CA THR A 57 6.51 10.13 -8.75
C THR A 57 6.57 9.13 -9.89
N GLY A 58 7.78 8.66 -10.16
CA GLY A 58 7.97 7.55 -11.09
C GLY A 58 7.60 6.20 -10.48
N TRP A 59 7.15 5.27 -11.31
CA TRP A 59 6.81 3.90 -10.93
C TRP A 59 7.74 2.90 -11.63
N TYR A 60 7.88 1.69 -11.10
CA TYR A 60 8.73 0.66 -11.70
C TYR A 60 7.90 -0.41 -12.42
N ALA A 61 8.27 -0.68 -13.66
CA ALA A 61 7.61 -1.70 -14.46
C ALA A 61 7.82 -3.11 -13.88
N PRO A 62 6.85 -4.02 -14.02
CA PRO A 62 7.01 -5.41 -13.59
C PRO A 62 8.24 -6.04 -14.26
N ALA A 63 9.04 -6.74 -13.46
CA ALA A 63 10.15 -7.55 -13.93
C ALA A 63 10.33 -8.77 -13.03
N ARG A 64 10.96 -9.80 -13.59
CA ARG A 64 11.21 -11.08 -12.92
C ARG A 64 12.71 -11.34 -12.87
N LEU A 65 13.24 -11.49 -11.66
CA LEU A 65 14.61 -11.93 -11.42
C LEU A 65 14.63 -13.46 -11.53
N THR A 66 15.58 -13.99 -12.29
CA THR A 66 15.83 -15.43 -12.40
C THR A 66 17.29 -15.70 -12.08
N ILE A 67 17.53 -16.62 -11.15
CA ILE A 67 18.86 -17.01 -10.69
C ILE A 67 19.02 -18.50 -11.00
N GLN A 68 20.10 -18.85 -11.69
CA GLN A 68 20.40 -20.23 -12.06
C GLN A 68 21.78 -20.61 -11.54
N GLY A 69 21.94 -21.87 -11.17
CA GLY A 69 23.21 -22.33 -10.62
C GLY A 69 23.24 -23.82 -10.35
N THR A 70 24.26 -24.23 -9.61
CA THR A 70 24.38 -25.58 -9.05
C THR A 70 24.48 -25.52 -7.53
N ALA A 71 23.83 -26.47 -6.86
CA ALA A 71 23.81 -26.60 -5.42
C ALA A 71 23.82 -28.09 -5.03
N PRO A 72 24.38 -28.46 -3.87
CA PRO A 72 24.27 -29.81 -3.34
C PRO A 72 22.80 -30.13 -3.01
N ALA A 73 22.43 -31.39 -3.24
CA ALA A 73 21.10 -31.93 -2.96
C ALA A 73 20.62 -31.64 -1.53
N MET A 74 19.36 -31.19 -1.40
CA MET A 74 18.56 -31.08 -0.17
C MET A 74 19.07 -30.20 0.98
N GLN A 75 20.11 -29.37 0.81
CA GLN A 75 20.74 -28.68 1.95
C GLN A 75 21.26 -27.26 1.68
N ALA A 76 20.90 -26.67 0.53
CA ALA A 76 21.25 -25.29 0.22
C ALA A 76 20.08 -24.34 0.51
N ASP A 77 20.38 -23.18 1.06
CA ASP A 77 19.41 -22.10 1.32
C ASP A 77 19.95 -20.81 0.68
N LEU A 78 19.26 -20.36 -0.38
CA LEU A 78 19.60 -19.14 -1.09
C LEU A 78 18.69 -18.02 -0.59
N GLU A 79 19.27 -16.89 -0.23
CA GLU A 79 18.52 -15.70 0.15
C GLU A 79 18.83 -14.56 -0.80
N VAL A 80 17.79 -13.95 -1.34
CA VAL A 80 17.89 -12.69 -2.07
C VAL A 80 17.43 -11.59 -1.14
N ARG A 81 18.27 -10.59 -0.90
CA ARG A 81 17.98 -9.41 -0.09
C ARG A 81 18.08 -8.17 -0.97
N TRP A 82 17.23 -7.19 -0.76
CA TRP A 82 17.35 -5.90 -1.43
C TRP A 82 17.27 -4.75 -0.44
N ASP A 83 17.74 -3.60 -0.90
CA ASP A 83 17.73 -2.34 -0.15
C ASP A 83 17.02 -1.27 -0.99
N SER A 84 15.89 -0.77 -0.49
CA SER A 84 15.17 0.38 -1.05
C SER A 84 15.78 1.74 -0.70
N GLY A 85 16.73 1.78 0.23
CA GLY A 85 17.41 2.98 0.71
C GLY A 85 17.48 3.14 2.22
N SER A 86 16.93 2.19 2.98
CA SER A 86 16.94 2.15 4.45
C SER A 86 17.83 1.03 5.02
N GLY A 87 18.63 0.39 4.16
CA GLY A 87 19.43 -0.78 4.50
C GLY A 87 18.64 -2.08 4.41
N PHE A 88 19.36 -3.20 4.48
CA PHE A 88 18.77 -4.54 4.38
C PHE A 88 17.97 -4.89 5.64
N ASN A 89 16.65 -4.84 5.54
CA ASN A 89 15.72 -5.23 6.60
C ASN A 89 15.15 -6.65 6.36
N SER A 90 14.28 -7.12 7.25
CA SER A 90 13.67 -8.46 7.19
C SER A 90 12.50 -8.58 6.21
N TYR A 91 11.91 -7.45 5.79
CA TYR A 91 10.80 -7.42 4.83
C TYR A 91 11.30 -7.37 3.38
N GLU A 92 12.56 -7.00 3.17
CA GLU A 92 13.21 -6.92 1.88
C GLU A 92 14.13 -8.11 1.63
N SER A 93 13.59 -9.31 1.88
CA SER A 93 14.24 -10.55 1.49
C SER A 93 13.25 -11.61 1.03
N GLU A 94 13.73 -12.51 0.18
CA GLU A 94 13.03 -13.70 -0.24
C GLU A 94 14.00 -14.88 -0.15
N ARG A 95 13.51 -16.00 0.40
CA ARG A 95 14.30 -17.20 0.62
C ARG A 95 13.86 -18.30 -0.32
N PHE A 96 14.85 -19.05 -0.79
CA PHE A 96 14.70 -20.15 -1.72
C PHE A 96 15.39 -21.38 -1.13
N PRO A 97 14.71 -22.12 -0.23
CA PRO A 97 15.23 -23.37 0.29
C PRO A 97 15.29 -24.40 -0.85
N LEU A 98 16.50 -24.78 -1.24
CA LEU A 98 16.77 -25.78 -2.29
C LEU A 98 16.74 -27.19 -1.68
N ASN A 99 15.58 -27.54 -1.12
CA ASN A 99 15.38 -28.72 -0.26
C ASN A 99 14.73 -29.90 -0.98
N THR A 100 14.37 -29.76 -2.25
CA THR A 100 13.67 -30.80 -3.04
C THR A 100 14.57 -31.26 -4.17
N VAL A 101 14.72 -32.57 -4.36
CA VAL A 101 15.57 -33.14 -5.41
C VAL A 101 14.71 -33.93 -6.37
N SER A 102 14.85 -33.64 -7.66
CA SER A 102 14.25 -34.49 -8.69
C SER A 102 15.04 -35.78 -8.78
N ALA A 103 14.37 -36.91 -8.52
CA ALA A 103 14.98 -38.24 -8.57
C ALA A 103 15.43 -38.63 -9.99
N ASP A 104 14.81 -38.05 -11.03
CA ASP A 104 15.08 -38.35 -12.43
C ASP A 104 15.08 -37.09 -13.33
N GLU A 105 15.49 -37.25 -14.60
CA GLU A 105 15.40 -36.20 -15.62
C GLU A 105 13.97 -35.91 -16.06
N THR A 106 13.01 -36.79 -15.73
CA THR A 106 11.62 -36.60 -16.10
C THR A 106 11.01 -35.42 -15.34
N GLY A 107 11.49 -35.17 -14.12
CA GLY A 107 11.04 -34.07 -13.27
C GLY A 107 9.72 -34.41 -12.57
N MET A 108 9.47 -35.70 -12.33
CA MET A 108 8.24 -36.18 -11.71
C MET A 108 8.41 -36.23 -10.21
N HIS A 109 7.50 -35.56 -9.50
CA HIS A 109 7.52 -35.46 -8.05
C HIS A 109 6.28 -36.12 -7.47
N ARG A 110 6.47 -36.93 -6.42
CA ARG A 110 5.38 -37.53 -5.65
C ARG A 110 5.05 -36.60 -4.48
N ILE A 111 3.85 -36.04 -4.52
CA ILE A 111 3.37 -35.07 -3.53
C ILE A 111 2.22 -35.70 -2.75
N THR A 112 2.31 -35.64 -1.42
CA THR A 112 1.27 -36.08 -0.49
C THR A 112 0.94 -34.95 0.48
N ILE A 113 -0.35 -34.62 0.61
CA ILE A 113 -0.85 -33.67 1.61
C ILE A 113 -1.79 -34.46 2.52
N ARG A 114 -1.49 -34.53 3.83
CA ARG A 114 -2.21 -35.38 4.77
C ARG A 114 -2.64 -34.60 6.01
N ALA A 115 -3.92 -34.69 6.36
CA ALA A 115 -4.43 -34.18 7.63
C ALA A 115 -3.99 -35.06 8.78
N LEU A 116 -3.35 -34.49 9.80
CA LEU A 116 -2.83 -35.26 10.94
C LEU A 116 -3.91 -35.62 11.97
N GLY A 117 -5.06 -34.94 11.93
CA GLY A 117 -6.07 -35.06 12.98
C GLY A 117 -5.64 -34.42 14.31
N GLU A 118 -4.58 -33.61 14.28
CA GLU A 118 -4.07 -32.83 15.39
C GLU A 118 -4.39 -31.35 15.16
N LYS A 119 -4.53 -30.57 16.22
CA LYS A 119 -4.77 -29.13 16.14
C LYS A 119 -4.10 -28.40 17.30
N ASP A 120 -3.86 -27.11 17.12
CA ASP A 120 -3.60 -26.21 18.23
C ASP A 120 -4.80 -26.22 19.22
N PRO A 121 -4.59 -26.11 20.55
CA PRO A 121 -5.68 -26.01 21.52
C PRO A 121 -6.70 -24.91 21.18
N GLY A 122 -6.25 -23.78 20.64
CA GLY A 122 -7.09 -22.64 20.24
C GLY A 122 -7.86 -22.84 18.94
N SER A 123 -7.55 -23.87 18.15
CA SER A 123 -8.24 -24.15 16.89
C SER A 123 -9.59 -24.84 17.11
N LEU A 124 -10.61 -24.56 16.29
CA LEU A 124 -11.93 -25.18 16.41
C LEU A 124 -12.07 -26.55 15.71
N SER A 125 -11.15 -26.91 14.81
CA SER A 125 -11.21 -28.15 14.04
C SER A 125 -9.82 -28.71 13.74
N THR A 126 -9.78 -29.96 13.32
CA THR A 126 -8.57 -30.65 12.82
C THR A 126 -8.53 -30.71 11.29
N ALA A 127 -9.53 -30.10 10.64
CA ALA A 127 -9.63 -30.06 9.20
C ALA A 127 -8.47 -29.28 8.58
N VAL A 128 -8.18 -29.59 7.31
CA VAL A 128 -7.17 -28.92 6.48
C VAL A 128 -7.82 -28.54 5.17
N GLU A 129 -7.68 -27.28 4.77
CA GLU A 129 -8.15 -26.80 3.47
C GLU A 129 -6.98 -26.46 2.57
N ILE A 130 -7.01 -27.03 1.36
CA ILE A 130 -6.02 -26.79 0.31
C ILE A 130 -6.67 -25.87 -0.73
N HIS A 131 -6.16 -24.65 -0.83
CA HIS A 131 -6.68 -23.65 -1.75
C HIS A 131 -6.20 -23.90 -3.19
N ALA A 132 -4.89 -24.14 -3.37
CA ALA A 132 -4.31 -24.39 -4.68
C ALA A 132 -2.95 -25.10 -4.59
N VAL A 133 -2.57 -25.77 -5.69
CA VAL A 133 -1.21 -26.23 -5.93
C VAL A 133 -0.71 -25.61 -7.23
N TYR A 134 0.52 -25.12 -7.25
CA TYR A 134 1.17 -24.58 -8.44
C TYR A 134 2.46 -25.35 -8.73
N LEU A 135 2.65 -25.72 -10.00
CA LEU A 135 3.85 -26.38 -10.50
C LEU A 135 4.48 -25.46 -11.56
N ASP A 136 5.71 -25.03 -11.32
CA ASP A 136 6.43 -24.05 -12.14
C ASP A 136 5.59 -22.78 -12.43
N GLY A 137 4.78 -22.36 -11.45
CA GLY A 137 3.90 -21.19 -11.52
C GLY A 137 2.56 -21.43 -12.25
N ARG A 138 2.26 -22.65 -12.69
CA ARG A 138 0.97 -23.02 -13.30
C ARG A 138 0.09 -23.74 -12.29
N LYS A 139 -1.17 -23.31 -12.15
CA LYS A 139 -2.13 -23.96 -11.24
C LYS A 139 -2.35 -25.41 -11.69
N PHE A 140 -2.09 -26.35 -10.79
CA PHE A 140 -2.37 -27.76 -10.98
C PHE A 140 -3.85 -28.04 -10.69
N ASP A 141 -4.49 -28.80 -11.57
CA ASP A 141 -5.90 -29.14 -11.43
C ASP A 141 -6.06 -30.35 -10.50
N LEU A 142 -6.18 -30.07 -9.20
CA LEU A 142 -6.44 -31.08 -8.17
C LEU A 142 -7.76 -31.84 -8.41
N ALA A 143 -8.72 -31.30 -9.18
CA ALA A 143 -9.96 -32.00 -9.46
C ALA A 143 -9.75 -33.26 -10.32
N LYS A 144 -8.61 -33.36 -11.01
CA LYS A 144 -8.21 -34.56 -11.76
C LYS A 144 -7.79 -35.71 -10.85
N ILE A 145 -7.46 -35.44 -9.59
CA ILE A 145 -7.12 -36.47 -8.60
C ILE A 145 -8.43 -37.06 -8.05
N ARG A 146 -9.12 -37.85 -8.88
CA ARG A 146 -10.31 -38.59 -8.46
C ARG A 146 -9.90 -39.81 -7.62
N ARG A 147 -10.03 -39.72 -6.29
CA ARG A 147 -10.58 -40.79 -5.41
C ARG A 147 -10.64 -40.35 -3.93
N GLN A 148 -11.84 -40.58 -3.37
CA GLN A 148 -12.25 -40.67 -1.95
C GLN A 148 -12.35 -39.38 -1.12
N THR A 149 -13.58 -39.07 -0.70
CA THR A 149 -14.02 -38.17 0.41
C THR A 149 -13.55 -36.72 0.47
N ILE A 150 -12.93 -36.17 -0.56
CA ILE A 150 -12.60 -34.75 -0.54
C ILE A 150 -13.86 -33.92 -0.84
N LEU A 151 -14.39 -33.25 0.18
CA LEU A 151 -15.42 -32.23 -0.01
C LEU A 151 -14.78 -31.06 -0.76
N ARG A 152 -15.33 -30.77 -1.93
CA ARG A 152 -15.00 -29.57 -2.70
C ARG A 152 -16.11 -28.56 -2.46
N ASP A 153 -15.76 -27.41 -1.90
CA ASP A 153 -16.64 -26.25 -1.88
C ASP A 153 -16.14 -25.17 -2.86
N ARG A 154 -16.64 -23.94 -2.74
CA ARG A 154 -16.17 -22.82 -3.55
C ARG A 154 -14.76 -22.33 -3.16
N MET A 155 -14.21 -22.77 -2.04
CA MET A 155 -12.99 -22.22 -1.41
C MET A 155 -11.76 -23.12 -1.57
N GLY A 156 -11.92 -24.45 -1.62
CA GLY A 156 -10.79 -25.38 -1.75
C GLY A 156 -11.14 -26.87 -1.71
N PHE A 157 -10.11 -27.68 -1.48
CA PHE A 157 -10.20 -29.12 -1.22
C PHE A 157 -10.02 -29.37 0.28
N HIS A 158 -11.00 -30.00 0.92
CA HIS A 158 -11.02 -30.21 2.37
C HIS A 158 -10.64 -31.63 2.77
N LEU A 159 -9.70 -31.75 3.71
CA LEU A 159 -9.38 -32.98 4.42
C LEU A 159 -9.92 -32.86 5.84
N THR A 160 -10.96 -33.64 6.15
CA THR A 160 -11.74 -33.49 7.40
C THR A 160 -11.47 -34.61 8.39
N LYS A 161 -10.95 -35.76 7.92
CA LYS A 161 -10.68 -36.92 8.76
C LYS A 161 -9.19 -37.08 9.04
N ARG A 162 -8.87 -37.59 10.23
CA ARG A 162 -7.50 -37.97 10.59
C ARG A 162 -6.95 -38.97 9.57
N GLY A 163 -5.77 -38.68 9.03
CA GLY A 163 -5.08 -39.54 8.06
C GLY A 163 -5.60 -39.39 6.62
N GLU A 164 -6.66 -38.61 6.38
CA GLU A 164 -7.11 -38.30 5.03
C GLU A 164 -6.00 -37.57 4.26
N SER A 165 -5.76 -37.98 3.02
CA SER A 165 -4.67 -37.45 2.23
C SER A 165 -4.99 -37.35 0.74
N ILE A 166 -4.39 -36.36 0.10
CA ILE A 166 -4.34 -36.22 -1.35
C ILE A 166 -2.92 -36.60 -1.77
N GLN A 167 -2.81 -37.60 -2.63
CA GLN A 167 -1.54 -38.00 -3.21
C GLN A 167 -1.62 -37.94 -4.73
N PHE A 168 -0.61 -37.34 -5.35
CA PHE A 168 -0.49 -37.28 -6.81
C PHE A 168 0.98 -37.22 -7.22
N THR A 169 1.22 -37.63 -8.46
CA THR A 169 2.51 -37.43 -9.10
C THR A 169 2.35 -36.41 -10.20
N ALA A 170 3.21 -35.40 -10.20
CA ALA A 170 3.15 -34.36 -11.22
C ALA A 170 4.54 -33.85 -11.58
N ARG A 171 4.64 -33.28 -12.78
CA ARG A 171 5.90 -32.75 -13.30
C ARG A 171 6.13 -31.34 -12.78
N ALA A 172 7.28 -31.10 -12.17
CA ALA A 172 7.79 -29.77 -11.85
C ALA A 172 9.30 -29.75 -12.08
N ARG A 173 9.83 -28.68 -12.67
CA ARG A 173 11.27 -28.57 -12.96
C ARG A 173 12.00 -27.59 -12.06
N GLN A 174 11.28 -26.64 -11.48
CA GLN A 174 11.85 -25.51 -10.76
C GLN A 174 11.18 -25.34 -9.41
N HIS A 175 9.85 -25.44 -9.36
CA HIS A 175 9.11 -25.00 -8.19
C HIS A 175 7.79 -25.73 -8.00
N ILE A 176 7.55 -26.20 -6.78
CA ILE A 176 6.26 -26.71 -6.31
C ILE A 176 5.79 -25.81 -5.18
N ARG A 177 4.62 -25.19 -5.34
CA ARG A 177 4.00 -24.35 -4.31
C ARG A 177 2.65 -24.90 -3.91
N LEU A 178 2.43 -25.03 -2.61
CA LEU A 178 1.15 -25.43 -2.04
C LEU A 178 0.58 -24.26 -1.24
N ASP A 179 -0.62 -23.84 -1.61
CA ASP A 179 -1.37 -22.79 -0.93
C ASP A 179 -2.46 -23.44 -0.08
N LEU A 180 -2.34 -23.31 1.24
CA LEU A 180 -3.31 -23.83 2.21
C LEU A 180 -3.93 -22.69 2.99
N THR A 181 -5.18 -22.89 3.41
CA THR A 181 -5.91 -21.90 4.19
C THR A 181 -5.52 -21.97 5.66
N THR A 182 -5.29 -20.81 6.28
CA THR A 182 -5.00 -20.66 7.71
C THR A 182 -6.08 -19.83 8.40
N SER A 183 -6.51 -20.26 9.59
CA SER A 183 -7.53 -19.57 10.40
C SER A 183 -7.59 -20.16 11.81
N TYR A 184 -8.46 -19.62 12.66
CA TYR A 184 -8.81 -20.22 13.96
C TYR A 184 -9.55 -21.57 13.86
N TYR A 185 -9.84 -22.07 12.65
CA TYR A 185 -10.57 -23.31 12.43
C TYR A 185 -9.68 -24.50 12.07
N PHE A 186 -8.56 -24.30 11.37
CA PHE A 186 -7.81 -25.42 10.77
C PHE A 186 -6.78 -26.05 11.71
N GLY A 187 -6.47 -27.33 11.45
CA GLY A 187 -5.52 -28.13 12.23
C GLY A 187 -4.15 -28.25 11.57
N LYS A 188 -3.42 -29.32 11.95
CA LYS A 188 -2.07 -29.59 11.45
C LYS A 188 -2.09 -30.47 10.20
N VAL A 189 -1.21 -30.13 9.27
CA VAL A 189 -1.02 -30.84 8.00
C VAL A 189 0.42 -31.38 7.90
N ALA A 190 0.56 -32.57 7.34
CA ALA A 190 1.84 -33.08 6.85
C ALA A 190 1.89 -32.96 5.33
N ILE A 191 2.94 -32.30 4.83
CA ILE A 191 3.23 -32.18 3.40
C ILE A 191 4.48 -32.99 3.12
N THR A 192 4.37 -33.97 2.24
CA THR A 192 5.47 -34.82 1.79
C THR A 192 5.74 -34.57 0.32
N VAL A 193 6.99 -34.22 -0.02
CA VAL A 193 7.48 -34.11 -1.40
C VAL A 193 8.68 -35.03 -1.54
N ASP A 194 8.55 -36.05 -2.39
CA ASP A 194 9.59 -37.07 -2.64
C ASP A 194 10.18 -37.70 -1.36
N GLY A 195 9.29 -38.01 -0.41
CA GLY A 195 9.64 -38.64 0.86
C GLY A 195 10.07 -37.68 1.97
N VAL A 196 10.41 -36.42 1.65
CA VAL A 196 10.68 -35.40 2.68
C VAL A 196 9.37 -34.85 3.21
N THR A 197 9.12 -35.08 4.49
CA THR A 197 7.87 -34.67 5.16
C THR A 197 8.13 -33.47 6.07
N THR A 198 7.29 -32.45 5.94
CA THR A 198 7.22 -31.31 6.86
C THR A 198 5.83 -31.24 7.49
N ILE A 199 5.77 -30.80 8.75
CA ILE A 199 4.52 -30.66 9.50
C ILE A 199 4.29 -29.17 9.75
N HIS A 200 3.09 -28.70 9.46
CA HIS A 200 2.71 -27.30 9.61
C HIS A 200 1.42 -27.18 10.40
N ASP A 201 1.39 -26.22 11.31
CA ASP A 201 0.17 -25.78 11.97
C ASP A 201 -0.50 -24.69 11.13
N LEU A 202 -1.76 -24.92 10.75
CA LEU A 202 -2.56 -23.95 9.99
C LEU A 202 -3.40 -23.05 10.90
N TYR A 203 -3.29 -23.20 12.22
CA TYR A 203 -3.92 -22.30 13.17
C TYR A 203 -3.34 -20.89 13.06
N THR A 204 -4.23 -19.91 13.04
CA THR A 204 -3.90 -18.49 13.21
C THR A 204 -4.98 -17.86 14.08
N ALA A 205 -4.57 -17.18 15.15
CA ALA A 205 -5.51 -16.53 16.07
C ALA A 205 -6.27 -15.40 15.37
N GLY A 206 -7.57 -15.28 15.64
CA GLY A 206 -8.46 -14.27 15.04
C GLY A 206 -9.40 -14.85 13.99
N THR A 207 -10.35 -14.04 13.50
CA THR A 207 -11.43 -14.48 12.61
C THR A 207 -11.08 -14.41 11.11
N ILE A 208 -9.91 -13.87 10.78
CA ILE A 208 -9.49 -13.66 9.39
C ILE A 208 -8.98 -14.99 8.83
N THR A 209 -9.50 -15.34 7.65
CA THR A 209 -9.02 -16.48 6.88
C THR A 209 -7.97 -16.00 5.90
N GLU A 210 -6.77 -16.56 5.99
CA GLU A 210 -5.65 -16.21 5.11
C GLU A 210 -5.18 -17.44 4.34
N THR A 211 -4.32 -17.22 3.34
CA THR A 211 -3.68 -18.30 2.59
C THR A 211 -2.19 -18.26 2.86
N ARG A 212 -1.63 -19.39 3.30
CA ARG A 212 -0.20 -19.58 3.51
C ARG A 212 0.38 -20.46 2.40
N SER A 213 1.47 -19.98 1.82
CA SER A 213 2.22 -20.70 0.78
C SER A 213 3.37 -21.51 1.38
N PHE A 214 3.54 -22.71 0.87
CA PHE A 214 4.65 -23.61 1.18
C PHE A 214 5.38 -23.93 -0.12
N ASP A 215 6.57 -23.37 -0.25
CA ASP A 215 7.38 -23.38 -1.47
C ASP A 215 8.51 -24.42 -1.39
N TYR A 216 8.64 -25.23 -2.43
CA TYR A 216 9.62 -26.29 -2.59
C TYR A 216 10.39 -26.07 -3.89
N TRP A 217 11.63 -25.62 -3.77
CA TRP A 217 12.48 -25.34 -4.93
C TRP A 217 13.27 -26.59 -5.32
N VAL A 218 13.15 -26.95 -6.60
CA VAL A 218 13.68 -28.20 -7.14
C VAL A 218 15.14 -28.03 -7.55
N VAL A 219 15.97 -28.92 -7.03
CA VAL A 219 17.33 -29.19 -7.49
C VAL A 219 17.27 -30.38 -8.44
N GLY A 220 17.48 -30.12 -9.72
CA GLY A 220 17.50 -31.12 -10.76
C GLY A 220 18.81 -31.93 -10.78
N PRO A 221 18.92 -32.88 -11.74
CA PRO A 221 20.12 -33.69 -11.93
C PRO A 221 21.38 -32.85 -12.08
N GLY A 222 22.49 -33.33 -11.49
CA GLY A 222 23.75 -32.60 -11.43
C GLY A 222 23.73 -31.36 -10.53
N GLY A 223 22.76 -31.25 -9.62
CA GLY A 223 22.64 -30.15 -8.67
C GLY A 223 22.09 -28.85 -9.26
N ARG A 224 21.59 -28.87 -10.51
CA ARG A 224 21.13 -27.66 -11.21
C ARG A 224 19.86 -27.12 -10.58
N PHE A 225 19.79 -25.81 -10.34
CA PHE A 225 18.59 -25.15 -9.85
C PHE A 225 18.24 -23.92 -10.70
N THR A 226 16.97 -23.52 -10.64
CA THR A 226 16.50 -22.24 -11.14
C THR A 226 15.47 -21.69 -10.17
N VAL A 227 15.77 -20.54 -9.57
CA VAL A 227 14.82 -19.81 -8.72
C VAL A 227 14.42 -18.52 -9.40
N ALA A 228 13.20 -18.07 -9.14
CA ALA A 228 12.73 -16.83 -9.73
C ALA A 228 11.74 -16.09 -8.83
N MET A 229 11.89 -14.77 -8.75
CA MET A 229 11.02 -13.89 -7.99
C MET A 229 10.60 -12.67 -8.80
N ASN A 230 9.47 -12.08 -8.42
CA ASN A 230 9.08 -10.79 -8.97
C ASN A 230 9.89 -9.70 -8.28
N MET A 231 10.44 -8.76 -9.07
CA MET A 231 11.11 -7.61 -8.50
C MET A 231 10.10 -6.66 -7.86
N PRO A 232 10.45 -6.02 -6.73
CA PRO A 232 9.64 -4.95 -6.15
C PRO A 232 9.44 -3.82 -7.17
N ARG A 233 8.25 -3.20 -7.13
CA ARG A 233 7.87 -2.10 -8.03
C ARG A 233 8.24 -0.71 -7.49
N TYR A 234 9.38 -0.63 -6.81
CA TYR A 234 10.00 0.58 -6.28
C TYR A 234 11.52 0.51 -6.47
N ALA A 235 12.25 1.60 -6.18
CA ALA A 235 13.69 1.67 -6.39
C ALA A 235 14.45 0.62 -5.56
N VAL A 236 15.35 -0.14 -6.20
CA VAL A 236 16.27 -1.05 -5.51
C VAL A 236 17.69 -0.53 -5.72
N LYS A 237 18.26 0.05 -4.65
CA LYS A 237 19.63 0.60 -4.69
C LYS A 237 20.66 -0.52 -4.75
N GLN A 238 20.45 -1.56 -3.93
CA GLN A 238 21.34 -2.71 -3.87
C GLN A 238 20.52 -4.00 -3.75
N LEU A 239 20.92 -5.03 -4.49
CA LEU A 239 20.42 -6.39 -4.36
C LEU A 239 21.59 -7.32 -4.06
N VAL A 240 21.40 -8.25 -3.13
CA VAL A 240 22.42 -9.18 -2.67
C VAL A 240 21.86 -10.58 -2.71
N ILE A 241 22.61 -11.50 -3.29
CA ILE A 241 22.32 -12.94 -3.23
C ILE A 241 23.33 -13.56 -2.28
N VAL A 242 22.83 -14.28 -1.28
CA VAL A 242 23.62 -14.89 -0.22
C VAL A 242 23.33 -16.39 -0.16
N ASN A 243 24.37 -17.19 0.02
CA ASN A 243 24.21 -18.58 0.43
C ASN A 243 24.22 -18.63 1.96
N ARG A 244 23.12 -19.07 2.56
CA ARG A 244 22.99 -19.15 4.02
C ARG A 244 23.52 -20.46 4.60
N SER A 245 23.78 -21.46 3.75
CA SER A 245 24.30 -22.76 4.19
C SER A 245 25.83 -22.73 4.28
N ALA A 246 26.34 -22.35 5.45
CA ALA A 246 27.77 -22.43 5.74
C ALA A 246 28.27 -23.88 5.54
N GLY A 247 29.28 -24.06 4.67
CA GLY A 247 29.86 -25.37 4.36
C GLY A 247 29.23 -26.13 3.18
N ARG A 248 28.20 -25.58 2.52
CA ARG A 248 27.59 -26.18 1.32
C ARG A 248 27.76 -25.23 0.12
N PRO A 249 28.71 -25.51 -0.80
CA PRO A 249 29.03 -24.57 -1.87
C PRO A 249 27.90 -24.49 -2.90
N VAL A 250 27.44 -23.28 -3.19
CA VAL A 250 26.48 -22.98 -4.25
C VAL A 250 27.20 -22.22 -5.34
N PHE A 251 27.03 -22.55 -6.62
CA PHE A 251 27.69 -21.84 -7.72
C PHE A 251 26.64 -21.20 -8.61
N LEU A 252 26.78 -19.90 -8.90
CA LEU A 252 25.88 -19.19 -9.80
C LEU A 252 26.36 -19.32 -11.24
N SER A 253 25.44 -19.66 -12.14
CA SER A 253 25.70 -19.77 -13.58
C SER A 253 25.18 -18.54 -14.34
N SER A 254 24.02 -18.03 -13.94
CA SER A 254 23.39 -16.84 -14.51
C SER A 254 22.52 -16.13 -13.47
N VAL A 255 22.47 -14.81 -13.57
CA VAL A 255 21.49 -13.96 -12.91
C VAL A 255 20.91 -13.05 -13.99
N THR A 256 19.60 -13.10 -14.17
CA THR A 256 18.93 -12.38 -15.27
C THR A 256 17.68 -11.67 -14.76
N LEU A 257 17.43 -10.50 -15.33
CA LEU A 257 16.24 -9.71 -15.07
C LEU A 257 15.42 -9.61 -16.37
N LYS A 258 14.25 -10.24 -16.38
CA LYS A 258 13.32 -10.20 -17.51
C LYS A 258 12.25 -9.15 -17.27
N SER A 259 12.11 -8.22 -18.21
CA SER A 259 11.05 -7.19 -18.21
C SER A 259 10.40 -7.09 -19.59
N ALA A 260 9.41 -6.21 -19.73
CA ALA A 260 8.81 -5.91 -21.03
C ALA A 260 9.80 -5.34 -22.06
N ARG A 261 10.94 -4.76 -21.63
CA ARG A 261 12.00 -4.25 -22.53
C ARG A 261 12.95 -5.33 -23.02
N GLY A 262 12.94 -6.52 -22.43
CA GLY A 262 13.87 -7.60 -22.75
C GLY A 262 14.49 -8.25 -21.52
N VAL A 263 15.60 -8.94 -21.74
CA VAL A 263 16.34 -9.68 -20.71
C VAL A 263 17.70 -9.04 -20.49
N GLN A 264 17.97 -8.61 -19.26
CA GLN A 264 19.28 -8.12 -18.84
C GLN A 264 20.01 -9.25 -18.09
N SER A 265 21.28 -9.48 -18.43
CA SER A 265 22.11 -10.48 -17.76
C SER A 265 23.18 -9.81 -16.91
N PHE A 266 23.43 -10.34 -15.73
CA PHE A 266 24.42 -9.81 -14.79
C PHE A 266 25.60 -10.78 -14.67
N ALA A 267 26.81 -10.22 -14.64
CA ALA A 267 28.03 -10.99 -14.53
C ALA A 267 28.11 -11.68 -13.16
N VAL A 268 28.40 -12.98 -13.17
CA VAL A 268 28.65 -13.79 -11.98
C VAL A 268 29.90 -14.63 -12.17
N ASN A 269 30.67 -14.81 -11.10
CA ASN A 269 31.85 -15.68 -11.16
C ASN A 269 31.41 -17.14 -11.00
N ARG A 270 31.38 -17.88 -12.12
CA ARG A 270 30.92 -19.27 -12.18
C ARG A 270 31.84 -20.25 -11.43
N ASN A 271 33.10 -19.88 -11.24
CA ASN A 271 34.12 -20.76 -10.64
C ASN A 271 34.26 -20.54 -9.12
N LYS A 272 33.56 -19.55 -8.56
CA LYS A 272 33.64 -19.21 -7.15
C LYS A 272 32.35 -19.65 -6.44
N SER A 273 32.51 -20.39 -5.35
CA SER A 273 31.40 -20.69 -4.46
C SER A 273 30.78 -19.37 -3.95
N LEU A 274 29.47 -19.28 -4.04
CA LEU A 274 28.67 -18.17 -3.58
C LEU A 274 28.73 -18.10 -2.06
N SER A 275 29.38 -17.06 -1.55
CA SER A 275 29.13 -16.54 -0.21
C SER A 275 28.15 -15.38 -0.30
N ARG A 276 28.50 -14.38 -1.12
CA ARG A 276 27.74 -13.15 -1.36
C ARG A 276 28.07 -12.60 -2.75
N VAL A 277 27.05 -12.20 -3.50
CA VAL A 277 27.21 -11.35 -4.70
C VAL A 277 26.24 -10.18 -4.59
N SER A 278 26.67 -8.99 -5.02
CA SER A 278 25.87 -7.77 -4.96
C SER A 278 25.75 -7.10 -6.32
N PHE A 279 24.57 -6.56 -6.59
CA PHE A 279 24.25 -5.77 -7.78
C PHE A 279 23.72 -4.42 -7.33
N THR A 280 24.16 -3.35 -7.97
CA THR A 280 23.68 -1.98 -7.71
C THR A 280 22.76 -1.52 -8.83
N ASP A 281 21.73 -0.76 -8.48
CA ASP A 281 20.79 -0.13 -9.43
C ASP A 281 20.15 -1.09 -10.44
N MET A 282 19.96 -2.35 -10.04
CA MET A 282 19.55 -3.45 -10.93
C MET A 282 18.20 -3.18 -11.63
N ASN A 283 17.34 -2.34 -11.06
CA ASN A 283 16.02 -2.02 -11.59
C ASN A 283 15.87 -0.58 -12.10
N LYS A 284 16.97 0.19 -12.21
CA LYS A 284 16.93 1.60 -12.64
C LYS A 284 16.22 1.79 -13.99
N ASP A 285 16.47 0.90 -14.93
CA ASP A 285 15.88 0.93 -16.28
C ASP A 285 14.39 0.54 -16.31
N LEU A 286 13.82 0.10 -15.19
CA LEU A 286 12.39 -0.18 -15.07
C LEU A 286 11.58 1.06 -14.71
N LYS A 287 12.21 2.16 -14.28
CA LYS A 287 11.52 3.38 -13.87
C LYS A 287 10.79 4.01 -15.06
N ARG A 288 9.54 4.39 -14.84
CA ARG A 288 8.61 5.02 -15.78
C ARG A 288 7.96 6.22 -15.11
N TYR A 289 7.51 7.14 -15.95
CA TYR A 289 6.80 8.35 -15.52
C TYR A 289 5.41 8.36 -16.15
N LEU A 290 5.33 8.18 -17.46
CA LEU A 290 4.08 8.24 -18.19
C LEU A 290 3.34 6.90 -18.19
N TYR A 291 2.07 6.94 -17.76
CA TYR A 291 1.07 5.91 -18.02
C TYR A 291 -0.25 6.61 -18.38
N PRO A 292 -0.97 6.23 -19.46
CA PRO A 292 -2.07 7.03 -19.99
C PRO A 292 -3.17 7.39 -18.98
N SER A 293 -3.65 6.42 -18.20
CA SER A 293 -4.71 6.70 -17.21
C SER A 293 -4.21 7.50 -16.01
N GLN A 294 -2.96 7.30 -15.61
CA GLN A 294 -2.34 8.05 -14.51
C GLN A 294 -2.09 9.50 -14.93
N PHE A 295 -1.65 9.72 -16.17
CA PHE A 295 -1.43 11.05 -16.71
C PHE A 295 -2.71 11.90 -16.72
N LEU A 296 -3.87 11.30 -17.05
CA LEU A 296 -5.16 12.00 -16.95
C LEU A 296 -5.48 12.43 -15.50
N LEU A 297 -5.16 11.59 -14.52
CA LEU A 297 -5.31 11.93 -13.11
C LEU A 297 -4.32 13.03 -12.70
N GLU A 298 -3.06 12.96 -13.13
CA GLU A 298 -2.03 13.97 -12.88
C GLU A 298 -2.40 15.34 -13.46
N VAL A 299 -3.02 15.38 -14.64
CA VAL A 299 -3.62 16.60 -15.22
C VAL A 299 -4.72 17.15 -14.31
N GLY A 300 -5.62 16.27 -13.84
CA GLY A 300 -6.66 16.65 -12.89
C GLY A 300 -6.10 17.16 -11.56
N PHE A 301 -5.06 16.52 -11.05
CA PHE A 301 -4.35 16.92 -9.83
C PHE A 301 -3.69 18.28 -10.01
N ALA A 302 -2.97 18.50 -11.10
CA ALA A 302 -2.33 19.78 -11.40
C ALA A 302 -3.37 20.90 -11.49
N ALA A 303 -4.51 20.65 -12.15
CA ALA A 303 -5.61 21.61 -12.24
C ALA A 303 -6.20 21.92 -10.85
N LEU A 304 -6.46 20.89 -10.04
CA LEU A 304 -6.98 21.04 -8.68
C LEU A 304 -6.02 21.83 -7.79
N THR A 305 -4.73 21.47 -7.75
CA THR A 305 -3.72 22.17 -6.95
C THR A 305 -3.55 23.61 -7.42
N THR A 306 -3.54 23.86 -8.73
CA THR A 306 -3.51 25.21 -9.30
C THR A 306 -4.70 26.03 -8.81
N TRP A 307 -5.90 25.47 -8.88
CA TRP A 307 -7.12 26.13 -8.41
C TRP A 307 -7.07 26.41 -6.91
N ILE A 308 -6.62 25.46 -6.08
CA ILE A 308 -6.46 25.65 -4.63
C ILE A 308 -5.51 26.81 -4.34
N LEU A 309 -4.33 26.83 -4.97
CA LEU A 309 -3.33 27.88 -4.74
C LEU A 309 -3.85 29.26 -5.13
N ILE A 310 -4.55 29.36 -6.27
CA ILE A 310 -5.18 30.60 -6.71
C ILE A 310 -6.30 31.02 -5.74
N ALA A 311 -7.13 30.09 -5.28
CA ALA A 311 -8.19 30.37 -4.33
C ALA A 311 -7.63 30.87 -2.99
N CYS A 312 -6.57 30.24 -2.48
CA CYS A 312 -5.84 30.69 -1.29
C CYS A 312 -5.26 32.09 -1.49
N PHE A 313 -4.63 32.36 -2.64
CA PHE A 313 -4.07 33.67 -2.96
C PHE A 313 -5.14 34.77 -3.05
N GLN A 314 -6.26 34.49 -3.72
CA GLN A 314 -7.40 35.41 -3.80
C GLN A 314 -8.02 35.66 -2.43
N PHE A 315 -8.15 34.62 -1.59
CA PHE A 315 -8.64 34.75 -0.22
C PHE A 315 -7.73 35.62 0.64
N TRP A 316 -6.41 35.44 0.49
CA TRP A 316 -5.40 36.27 1.15
C TRP A 316 -5.51 37.74 0.73
N GLN A 317 -5.64 38.02 -0.58
CA GLN A 317 -5.84 39.37 -1.09
C GLN A 317 -7.14 40.01 -0.60
N ARG A 318 -8.26 39.28 -0.67
CA ARG A 318 -9.58 39.77 -0.21
C ARG A 318 -9.63 40.01 1.29
N SER A 319 -8.82 39.29 2.06
CA SER A 319 -8.74 39.47 3.50
C SER A 319 -7.85 40.66 3.89
N GLY A 320 -7.24 41.39 2.95
CA GLY A 320 -6.31 42.48 3.28
C GLY A 320 -4.94 41.99 3.76
N GLY A 321 -4.51 40.82 3.28
CA GLY A 321 -3.22 40.23 3.62
C GLY A 321 -3.26 39.30 4.85
N LEU A 322 -2.09 38.97 5.40
CA LEU A 322 -1.96 38.03 6.52
C LEU A 322 -2.68 38.54 7.78
N ALA A 323 -2.61 39.85 8.03
CA ALA A 323 -3.26 40.47 9.17
C ALA A 323 -4.77 40.20 9.18
N GLY A 324 -5.48 40.35 8.06
CA GLY A 324 -6.91 40.03 8.04
C GLY A 324 -7.22 38.54 7.93
N VAL A 325 -6.27 37.70 7.50
CA VAL A 325 -6.44 36.23 7.57
C VAL A 325 -6.44 35.74 9.02
N PHE A 326 -5.53 36.26 9.86
CA PHE A 326 -5.33 35.79 11.23
C PHE A 326 -6.01 36.64 12.31
N ALA A 327 -5.99 37.96 12.16
CA ALA A 327 -6.36 38.92 13.21
C ALA A 327 -7.70 39.64 13.00
N ALA A 328 -8.43 39.38 11.90
CA ALA A 328 -9.76 39.94 11.73
C ALA A 328 -10.72 39.49 12.87
N PRO A 329 -11.74 40.30 13.25
CA PRO A 329 -12.59 40.01 14.39
C PRO A 329 -13.17 38.58 14.37
N GLY A 330 -12.94 37.83 15.46
CA GLY A 330 -13.38 36.45 15.62
C GLY A 330 -12.46 35.39 14.98
N ARG A 331 -11.56 35.73 14.05
CA ARG A 331 -10.64 34.76 13.43
C ARG A 331 -9.60 34.16 14.37
N PRO A 332 -9.05 34.89 15.36
CA PRO A 332 -8.13 34.29 16.33
C PRO A 332 -8.72 33.06 17.03
N LEU A 333 -10.04 33.06 17.29
CA LEU A 333 -10.72 31.93 17.92
C LEU A 333 -10.81 30.70 17.00
N PHE A 334 -11.06 30.90 15.70
CA PHE A 334 -11.00 29.81 14.72
C PHE A 334 -9.60 29.18 14.72
N TRP A 335 -8.56 30.01 14.64
CA TRP A 335 -7.18 29.54 14.63
C TRP A 335 -6.77 28.87 15.94
N LEU A 336 -7.31 29.30 17.08
CA LEU A 336 -7.11 28.63 18.36
C LEU A 336 -7.67 27.19 18.35
N PHE A 337 -8.90 27.00 17.86
CA PHE A 337 -9.46 25.65 17.71
C PHE A 337 -8.71 24.83 16.66
N PHE A 338 -8.29 25.44 15.55
CA PHE A 338 -7.56 24.72 14.51
C PHE A 338 -6.19 24.25 15.00
N LEU A 339 -5.38 25.17 15.53
CA LEU A 339 -4.02 24.87 16.00
C LEU A 339 -4.05 23.97 17.25
N GLY A 340 -5.05 24.13 18.11
CA GLY A 340 -5.26 23.23 19.24
C GLY A 340 -5.49 21.78 18.79
N ALA A 341 -6.34 21.57 17.78
CA ALA A 341 -6.62 20.24 17.24
C ALA A 341 -5.40 19.65 16.54
N VAL A 342 -4.72 20.45 15.70
CA VAL A 342 -3.46 20.05 15.04
C VAL A 342 -2.42 19.65 16.07
N ALA A 343 -2.26 20.42 17.16
CA ALA A 343 -1.28 20.13 18.19
C ALA A 343 -1.55 18.78 18.88
N VAL A 344 -2.80 18.53 19.30
CA VAL A 344 -3.17 17.27 19.95
C VAL A 344 -2.97 16.08 19.02
N TYR A 345 -3.45 16.14 17.77
CA TYR A 345 -3.27 15.03 16.83
C TYR A 345 -1.81 14.86 16.39
N SER A 346 -1.01 15.92 16.37
CA SER A 346 0.42 15.82 16.06
C SER A 346 1.21 15.11 17.16
N VAL A 347 0.80 15.23 18.43
CA VAL A 347 1.39 14.43 19.52
C VAL A 347 1.17 12.94 19.26
N TRP A 348 -0.03 12.56 18.81
CA TRP A 348 -0.31 11.18 18.41
C TRP A 348 0.50 10.75 17.19
N LEU A 349 0.56 11.58 16.14
CA LEU A 349 1.38 11.30 14.96
C LEU A 349 2.87 11.13 15.32
N ALA A 350 3.40 11.91 16.26
CA ALA A 350 4.78 11.81 16.71
C ALA A 350 5.05 10.48 17.42
N ALA A 351 4.12 10.01 18.27
CA ALA A 351 4.23 8.71 18.93
C ALA A 351 4.24 7.54 17.93
N PHE A 352 3.63 7.73 16.77
CA PHE A 352 3.46 6.71 15.74
C PHE A 352 4.16 7.01 14.42
N TRP A 353 5.13 7.91 14.40
CA TRP A 353 5.77 8.38 13.17
C TRP A 353 6.34 7.23 12.32
N PRO A 354 6.19 7.23 10.99
CA PRO A 354 5.56 8.23 10.11
C PRO A 354 4.02 8.14 10.02
N GLY A 355 3.39 7.36 10.89
CA GLY A 355 1.95 7.12 11.00
C GLY A 355 1.67 5.63 11.24
N VAL A 356 0.61 5.31 12.00
CA VAL A 356 0.06 3.94 12.00
C VAL A 356 -0.88 3.81 10.81
N MET A 357 -0.53 2.93 9.88
CA MET A 357 -1.49 2.49 8.89
C MET A 357 -1.99 1.11 9.27
N SER A 358 -3.31 0.92 9.22
CA SER A 358 -3.87 -0.42 9.14
C SER A 358 -3.33 -1.14 7.90
N VAL A 359 -3.39 -2.47 7.91
CA VAL A 359 -3.02 -3.31 6.77
C VAL A 359 -3.77 -2.86 5.49
N ASP A 360 -5.01 -2.40 5.63
CA ASP A 360 -5.84 -1.96 4.51
C ASP A 360 -5.41 -0.59 3.96
N SER A 361 -5.06 0.37 4.82
CA SER A 361 -4.47 1.65 4.40
C SER A 361 -3.14 1.46 3.65
N LEU A 362 -2.31 0.50 4.07
CA LEU A 362 -1.08 0.15 3.36
C LEU A 362 -1.35 -0.50 1.99
N LYS A 363 -2.39 -1.33 1.87
CA LYS A 363 -2.80 -1.90 0.58
C LYS A 363 -3.25 -0.79 -0.38
N ILE A 364 -4.03 0.19 0.09
CA ILE A 364 -4.45 1.34 -0.71
C ILE A 364 -3.24 2.18 -1.12
N TRP A 365 -2.34 2.48 -0.18
CA TRP A 365 -1.12 3.23 -0.47
C TRP A 365 -0.25 2.56 -1.54
N ARG A 366 -0.01 1.25 -1.42
CA ARG A 366 0.75 0.47 -2.41
C ARG A 366 0.05 0.41 -3.77
N ALA A 367 -1.27 0.32 -3.78
CA ALA A 367 -2.06 0.36 -5.01
C ALA A 367 -1.98 1.74 -5.69
N ALA A 368 -2.11 2.83 -4.91
CA ALA A 368 -2.01 4.21 -5.39
C ALA A 368 -0.65 4.54 -6.02
N MET A 369 0.43 3.88 -5.59
CA MET A 369 1.76 4.00 -6.20
C MET A 369 1.88 3.36 -7.59
N LEU A 370 0.93 2.52 -8.00
CA LEU A 370 1.04 1.71 -9.19
C LEU A 370 -0.06 2.04 -10.20
N PRO A 371 0.30 2.32 -11.48
CA PRO A 371 -0.71 2.60 -12.49
C PRO A 371 -1.62 1.40 -12.71
N GLY A 372 -2.93 1.68 -12.78
CA GLY A 372 -3.96 0.69 -13.12
C GLY A 372 -4.25 -0.36 -12.05
N VAL A 373 -3.70 -0.22 -10.85
CA VAL A 373 -3.96 -1.14 -9.74
C VAL A 373 -5.04 -0.55 -8.83
N PHE A 374 -6.25 -1.10 -8.94
CA PHE A 374 -7.36 -0.79 -8.04
C PHE A 374 -7.78 -2.07 -7.32
N THR A 375 -8.04 -1.98 -6.01
CA THR A 375 -8.59 -3.11 -5.26
C THR A 375 -10.07 -2.84 -4.97
N ASN A 376 -10.91 -3.88 -5.10
CA ASN A 376 -12.37 -3.74 -4.97
C ASN A 376 -12.85 -3.54 -3.51
N GLY A 377 -11.93 -3.45 -2.54
CA GLY A 377 -12.26 -3.36 -1.12
C GLY A 377 -12.67 -1.96 -0.64
N HIS A 378 -12.42 -0.90 -1.43
CA HIS A 378 -12.70 0.48 -1.03
C HIS A 378 -13.22 1.33 -2.21
N PRO A 379 -13.93 2.44 -1.93
CA PRO A 379 -14.36 3.37 -2.97
C PRO A 379 -13.17 3.93 -3.77
N VAL A 380 -13.34 4.03 -5.10
CA VAL A 380 -12.32 4.53 -6.03
C VAL A 380 -11.79 5.91 -5.63
N LEU A 381 -12.66 6.78 -5.08
CA LEU A 381 -12.28 8.12 -4.64
C LEU A 381 -11.17 8.10 -3.57
N ASN A 382 -11.15 7.08 -2.70
CA ASN A 382 -10.11 6.95 -1.67
C ASN A 382 -8.74 6.64 -2.31
N PHE A 383 -8.70 5.79 -3.35
CA PHE A 383 -7.47 5.54 -4.12
C PHE A 383 -7.00 6.81 -4.81
N VAL A 384 -7.90 7.53 -5.47
CA VAL A 384 -7.57 8.79 -6.16
C VAL A 384 -7.04 9.84 -5.16
N PHE A 385 -7.61 9.90 -3.96
CA PHE A 385 -7.12 10.77 -2.89
C PHE A 385 -5.70 10.39 -2.44
N TYR A 386 -5.42 9.10 -2.20
CA TYR A 386 -4.07 8.63 -1.85
C TYR A 386 -3.08 8.87 -2.98
N MET A 387 -3.49 8.67 -4.24
CA MET A 387 -2.69 9.00 -5.40
C MET A 387 -2.34 10.50 -5.41
N TYR A 388 -3.33 11.37 -5.23
CA TYR A 388 -3.11 12.82 -5.17
C TYR A 388 -2.09 13.20 -4.09
N LEU A 389 -2.27 12.70 -2.87
CA LEU A 389 -1.35 12.98 -1.76
C LEU A 389 0.06 12.43 -2.00
N MET A 390 0.18 11.24 -2.58
CA MET A 390 1.47 10.63 -2.93
C MET A 390 2.24 11.48 -3.96
N HIS A 391 1.55 12.13 -4.89
CA HIS A 391 2.14 13.06 -5.85
C HIS A 391 2.57 14.39 -5.19
N ILE A 392 1.94 14.82 -4.09
CA ILE A 392 2.38 15.97 -3.29
C ILE A 392 3.63 15.61 -2.48
N TRP A 393 3.64 14.45 -1.85
CA TRP A 393 4.79 13.94 -1.12
C TRP A 393 4.78 12.42 -1.10
N ASN A 394 5.78 11.81 -1.75
CA ASN A 394 5.92 10.36 -1.83
C ASN A 394 6.46 9.76 -0.51
N ASN A 395 5.70 9.95 0.57
CA ASN A 395 5.95 9.41 1.89
C ASN A 395 4.61 9.08 2.52
N VAL A 396 4.49 7.92 3.17
CA VAL A 396 3.26 7.47 3.84
C VAL A 396 2.72 8.52 4.81
N ALA A 397 3.58 9.32 5.46
CA ALA A 397 3.21 10.38 6.39
C ALA A 397 2.30 11.47 5.80
N VAL A 398 2.30 11.66 4.48
CA VAL A 398 1.43 12.67 3.84
C VAL A 398 -0.05 12.40 4.12
N VAL A 399 -0.45 11.13 4.24
CA VAL A 399 -1.83 10.72 4.46
C VAL A 399 -2.33 11.17 5.84
N PRO A 400 -1.72 10.74 6.97
CA PRO A 400 -2.16 11.17 8.28
C PRO A 400 -2.00 12.69 8.48
N ILE A 401 -0.96 13.33 7.93
CA ILE A 401 -0.83 14.80 8.01
C ILE A 401 -2.00 15.50 7.32
N ALA A 402 -2.35 15.08 6.10
CA ALA A 402 -3.48 15.65 5.38
C ALA A 402 -4.79 15.42 6.14
N GLN A 403 -5.01 14.22 6.69
CA GLN A 403 -6.17 13.91 7.51
C GLN A 403 -6.24 14.78 8.77
N ILE A 404 -5.13 14.94 9.49
CA ILE A 404 -5.04 15.82 10.68
C ILE A 404 -5.42 17.25 10.31
N LEU A 405 -4.88 17.79 9.22
CA LEU A 405 -5.17 19.16 8.78
C LEU A 405 -6.65 19.33 8.39
N LEU A 406 -7.20 18.38 7.62
CA LEU A 406 -8.60 18.45 7.16
C LEU A 406 -9.60 18.26 8.31
N VAL A 407 -9.35 17.31 9.21
CA VAL A 407 -10.20 17.09 10.40
C VAL A 407 -10.10 18.26 11.35
N SER A 408 -8.89 18.78 11.64
CA SER A 408 -8.71 19.97 12.47
C SER A 408 -9.43 21.19 11.88
N TRP A 409 -9.38 21.35 10.55
CA TRP A 409 -10.12 22.40 9.85
C TRP A 409 -11.62 22.24 10.02
N LEU A 410 -12.15 21.03 9.82
CA LEU A 410 -13.58 20.72 9.96
C LEU A 410 -14.06 20.99 11.40
N VAL A 411 -13.33 20.51 12.39
CA VAL A 411 -13.62 20.73 13.82
C VAL A 411 -13.61 22.23 14.14
N ALA A 412 -12.54 22.94 13.76
CA ALA A 412 -12.44 24.38 13.99
C ALA A 412 -13.59 25.16 13.31
N ALA A 413 -13.93 24.81 12.07
CA ALA A 413 -15.01 25.44 11.32
C ALA A 413 -16.37 25.21 12.00
N PHE A 414 -16.63 24.00 12.49
CA PHE A 414 -17.86 23.65 13.19
C PHE A 414 -18.00 24.44 14.50
N PHE A 415 -17.00 24.40 15.39
CA PHE A 415 -17.04 25.12 16.66
C PHE A 415 -17.06 26.64 16.48
N PHE A 416 -16.34 27.16 15.48
CA PHE A 416 -16.41 28.57 15.11
C PHE A 416 -17.80 28.97 14.60
N ALA A 417 -18.43 28.14 13.77
CA ALA A 417 -19.80 28.38 13.30
C ALA A 417 -20.81 28.40 14.44
N LEU A 418 -20.70 27.49 15.42
CA LEU A 418 -21.54 27.50 16.62
C LEU A 418 -21.32 28.76 17.47
N ARG A 419 -20.06 29.18 17.65
CA ARG A 419 -19.77 30.44 18.34
C ARG A 419 -20.41 31.63 17.65
N ARG A 420 -20.34 31.71 16.31
CA ARG A 420 -20.98 32.78 15.52
C ARG A 420 -22.51 32.76 15.63
N ARG A 421 -23.12 31.62 15.97
CA ARG A 421 -24.55 31.49 16.27
C ARG A 421 -24.90 31.82 17.73
N GLY A 422 -23.95 32.30 18.52
CA GLY A 422 -24.20 32.80 19.88
C GLY A 422 -23.97 31.77 21.00
N VAL A 423 -23.51 30.56 20.70
CA VAL A 423 -23.19 29.57 21.74
C VAL A 423 -22.05 30.08 22.62
N SER A 424 -22.16 29.89 23.94
CA SER A 424 -21.18 30.35 24.91
C SER A 424 -19.89 29.51 24.84
N LEU A 425 -18.74 30.15 25.09
CA LEU A 425 -17.45 29.44 25.12
C LEU A 425 -17.37 28.41 26.26
N VAL A 426 -18.07 28.67 27.37
CA VAL A 426 -18.15 27.78 28.52
C VAL A 426 -18.70 26.40 28.14
N LEU A 427 -19.65 26.35 27.20
CA LEU A 427 -20.19 25.09 26.68
C LEU A 427 -19.34 24.53 25.54
N LEU A 428 -18.83 25.40 24.65
CA LEU A 428 -18.06 24.95 23.48
C LEU A 428 -16.71 24.34 23.84
N VAL A 429 -15.97 24.90 24.80
CA VAL A 429 -14.62 24.44 25.13
C VAL A 429 -14.61 23.01 25.65
N PRO A 430 -15.44 22.60 26.64
CA PRO A 430 -15.50 21.21 27.08
C PRO A 430 -15.88 20.25 25.94
N CYS A 431 -16.88 20.60 25.12
CA CYS A 431 -17.26 19.77 23.97
C CYS A 431 -16.14 19.64 22.93
N TYR A 432 -15.43 20.73 22.66
CA TYR A 432 -14.27 20.73 21.77
C TYR A 432 -13.15 19.83 22.30
N LEU A 433 -12.83 19.94 23.60
CA LEU A 433 -11.83 19.08 24.24
C LEU A 433 -12.24 17.61 24.21
N LEU A 434 -13.52 17.29 24.43
CA LEU A 434 -14.02 15.91 24.31
C LEU A 434 -13.82 15.36 22.90
N VAL A 435 -14.07 16.16 21.85
CA VAL A 435 -13.86 15.74 20.45
C VAL A 435 -12.38 15.54 20.15
N VAL A 436 -11.55 16.53 20.46
CA VAL A 436 -10.14 16.52 20.07
C VAL A 436 -9.33 15.50 20.88
N CYS A 437 -9.67 15.28 22.15
CA CYS A 437 -9.04 14.28 23.00
C CYS A 437 -9.69 12.89 22.90
N SER A 438 -10.70 12.69 22.05
CA SER A 438 -11.30 11.37 21.87
C SER A 438 -10.34 10.44 21.12
N ILE A 439 -10.08 9.27 21.72
CA ILE A 439 -9.19 8.24 21.18
C ILE A 439 -9.56 7.83 19.73
N PRO A 440 -10.84 7.65 19.35
CA PRO A 440 -11.21 7.23 17.99
C PRO A 440 -10.93 8.28 16.90
N VAL A 441 -10.77 9.55 17.27
CA VAL A 441 -10.53 10.64 16.31
C VAL A 441 -9.04 10.95 16.19
N GLY A 442 -8.24 10.58 17.19
CA GLY A 442 -6.78 10.73 17.18
C GLY A 442 -5.99 9.56 16.59
N LEU A 443 -6.64 8.43 16.28
CA LEU A 443 -6.02 7.19 15.75
C LEU A 443 -6.42 6.88 14.31
#